data_AF-A0A956MAT0-F1
#
_entry.id   AF-A0A956MAT0-F1
#
_cell.length_a   1.000
_cell.length_b   1.000
_cell.length_c   1.000
_cell.angle_alpha   90.00
_cell.angle_beta   90.00
_cell.angle_gamma   90.00
#
_symmetry.space_group_name_H-M   'P 1'
#
loop_
_entity.id
_entity.type
_entity.pdbx_description
1 polymer ?
#
loop_
_entity_poly.entity_id
_entity_poly.type
_entity_poly.pdbx_seq_one_letter_code
_entity_poly.pdbx_strand_id
1 'polypeptide(L)'
;MKHKHLVKRMRHFLIYGLVLPLVSSLVMNCSHPEQKDAAVPQPVDTPAQETFVEVMQKLTPEDIAALKNYTIACGNQQIDLAGPVGEIAASLEMDSLLYATEPLSDCSGIFHRVLKAMNERCPDHTYPAVEDYRDTRDLARWYSEQEELILIQDALSSEDYLKPGAVLFYGQRDSVYTNFGVEELLQPKTGINHMGVVVAVHKNEAGEVVQYELFHGHGSPGRTPASTTNYHLRVPTRPEYPVFGNGHEQWVAFAPIVKLPEKLVTVKQ
;
A
#
# COMPACT_ATOMS: atom_id res chain seq x y z
N MET A 1 53.74 36.04 28.61
CA MET A 1 53.67 35.04 29.69
C MET A 1 52.58 34.05 29.28
N LYS A 2 52.79 32.81 28.84
CA LYS A 2 53.60 31.66 29.33
C LYS A 2 53.20 31.18 30.73
N HIS A 3 52.20 30.27 30.79
CA HIS A 3 52.17 29.20 31.78
C HIS A 3 51.86 27.85 31.10
N LYS A 4 52.53 26.79 31.57
CA LYS A 4 52.42 25.38 31.15
C LYS A 4 52.39 24.52 32.41
N HIS A 5 51.47 23.57 32.50
CA HIS A 5 51.49 22.34 33.31
C HIS A 5 50.52 21.37 32.61
N LEU A 6 50.78 20.13 32.19
CA LEU A 6 51.79 19.08 32.46
C LEU A 6 51.69 18.34 33.81
N VAL A 7 51.86 17.00 33.72
CA VAL A 7 51.83 15.93 34.76
C VAL A 7 50.40 15.40 35.01
N LYS A 8 50.09 14.09 35.01
CA LYS A 8 50.91 12.83 34.98
C LYS A 8 50.35 11.78 33.97
N ARG A 9 50.74 10.51 34.10
CA ARG A 9 50.17 9.28 33.49
C ARG A 9 49.76 8.31 34.61
N MET A 10 48.83 7.37 34.35
CA MET A 10 48.94 6.00 34.87
C MET A 10 48.60 4.98 33.77
N ARG A 11 49.33 3.86 33.76
CA ARG A 11 49.13 2.68 32.90
C ARG A 11 48.90 1.47 33.81
N HIS A 12 47.96 0.61 33.47
CA HIS A 12 47.94 -0.85 33.71
C HIS A 12 47.21 -1.41 32.47
N PHE A 13 47.81 -2.17 31.55
CA PHE A 13 48.40 -3.51 31.68
C PHE A 13 47.47 -4.53 32.36
N LEU A 14 46.68 -5.22 31.55
CA LEU A 14 46.51 -6.67 31.67
C LEU A 14 46.74 -7.30 30.28
N ILE A 15 47.52 -8.38 30.26
CA ILE A 15 47.80 -9.27 29.13
C ILE A 15 47.36 -10.68 29.57
N TYR A 16 47.33 -11.63 28.63
CA TYR A 16 46.96 -13.04 28.75
C TYR A 16 45.46 -13.32 28.56
N GLY A 17 45.05 -14.30 27.74
CA GLY A 17 45.86 -15.26 26.97
C GLY A 17 45.18 -15.71 25.67
N LEU A 18 46.02 -16.14 24.72
CA LEU A 18 45.61 -16.63 23.40
C LEU A 18 46.03 -18.10 23.29
N VAL A 19 45.05 -19.02 23.30
CA VAL A 19 45.25 -20.45 23.04
C VAL A 19 44.03 -21.00 22.27
N LEU A 20 44.23 -21.26 20.97
CA LEU A 20 43.44 -22.13 20.09
C LEU A 20 43.62 -23.62 20.53
N PRO A 21 42.84 -24.64 20.08
CA PRO A 21 42.22 -24.75 18.75
C PRO A 21 40.88 -25.56 18.71
N LEU A 22 40.61 -26.19 17.56
CA LEU A 22 39.65 -27.27 17.25
C LEU A 22 38.27 -26.85 16.73
N VAL A 23 38.26 -26.53 15.44
CA VAL A 23 37.12 -26.77 14.55
C VAL A 23 36.82 -28.26 14.55
N SER A 24 35.75 -28.67 15.23
CA SER A 24 35.18 -30.01 15.11
C SER A 24 34.00 -29.94 14.14
N SER A 25 34.19 -30.46 12.92
CA SER A 25 33.13 -30.59 11.93
C SER A 25 32.13 -31.68 12.37
N LEU A 26 31.15 -31.32 13.22
CA LEU A 26 29.98 -32.16 13.41
C LEU A 26 29.15 -32.15 12.13
N VAL A 27 29.25 -33.23 11.38
CA VAL A 27 28.30 -33.57 10.32
C VAL A 27 27.00 -33.94 11.02
N MET A 28 26.07 -32.98 11.16
CA MET A 28 24.72 -33.26 11.67
C MET A 28 23.95 -34.08 10.64
N ASN A 29 24.06 -35.40 10.79
CA ASN A 29 23.35 -36.39 10.01
C ASN A 29 21.87 -36.41 10.44
N CYS A 30 21.05 -35.54 9.86
CA CYS A 30 19.60 -35.54 10.03
C CYS A 30 19.00 -36.80 9.40
N SER A 31 18.98 -37.86 10.20
CA SER A 31 18.30 -39.12 9.89
C SER A 31 16.83 -38.84 9.61
N HIS A 32 16.31 -39.28 8.46
CA HIS A 32 14.90 -39.14 8.15
C HIS A 32 14.04 -39.81 9.24
N PRO A 33 13.04 -39.11 9.81
CA PRO A 33 11.98 -39.81 10.51
C PRO A 33 11.20 -40.67 9.50
N GLU A 34 10.93 -41.90 9.90
CA GLU A 34 10.15 -42.88 9.13
C GLU A 34 8.77 -42.28 8.79
N GLN A 35 8.51 -42.12 7.50
CA GLN A 35 7.32 -41.44 6.98
C GLN A 35 6.10 -42.35 7.17
N LYS A 36 5.45 -42.25 8.33
CA LYS A 36 4.12 -42.85 8.53
C LYS A 36 3.15 -42.29 7.49
N ASP A 37 2.44 -43.19 6.82
CA ASP A 37 1.42 -42.86 5.83
C ASP A 37 0.35 -41.92 6.45
N ALA A 38 0.48 -40.63 6.13
CA ALA A 38 -0.54 -39.66 6.45
C ALA A 38 -1.74 -39.91 5.54
N ALA A 39 -2.93 -40.05 6.13
CA ALA A 39 -4.15 -40.26 5.37
C ALA A 39 -4.34 -39.14 4.34
N VAL A 40 -4.61 -39.53 3.09
CA VAL A 40 -4.92 -38.60 1.99
C VAL A 40 -6.07 -37.69 2.44
N PRO A 41 -5.88 -36.36 2.52
CA PRO A 41 -6.97 -35.46 2.87
C PRO A 41 -8.06 -35.58 1.80
N GLN A 42 -9.30 -35.78 2.24
CA GLN A 42 -10.46 -35.75 1.36
C GLN A 42 -10.53 -34.38 0.67
N PRO A 43 -10.97 -34.30 -0.59
CA PRO A 43 -11.21 -33.01 -1.24
C PRO A 43 -12.23 -32.23 -0.40
N VAL A 44 -11.85 -31.05 0.04
CA VAL A 44 -12.78 -30.11 0.68
C VAL A 44 -13.65 -29.54 -0.44
N ASP A 45 -14.97 -29.65 -0.29
CA ASP A 45 -15.92 -29.04 -1.23
C ASP A 45 -15.83 -27.50 -1.12
N THR A 46 -14.97 -26.91 -1.95
CA THR A 46 -14.89 -25.45 -2.10
C THR A 46 -16.22 -24.96 -2.70
N PRO A 47 -16.92 -24.01 -2.07
CA PRO A 47 -18.11 -23.40 -2.66
C PRO A 47 -17.80 -22.82 -4.04
N ALA A 48 -18.69 -23.02 -5.00
CA ALA A 48 -18.56 -22.39 -6.30
C ALA A 48 -18.58 -20.86 -6.14
N GLN A 49 -17.50 -20.19 -6.54
CA GLN A 49 -17.46 -18.72 -6.59
C GLN A 49 -18.46 -18.24 -7.64
N GLU A 50 -19.32 -17.28 -7.27
CA GLU A 50 -20.28 -16.70 -8.22
C GLU A 50 -19.53 -15.91 -9.30
N THR A 51 -20.00 -15.99 -10.54
CA THR A 51 -19.31 -15.26 -11.62
C THR A 51 -19.61 -13.77 -11.55
N PHE A 52 -18.63 -12.92 -11.88
CA PHE A 52 -18.79 -11.46 -12.00
C PHE A 52 -20.06 -11.05 -12.76
N VAL A 53 -20.42 -11.80 -13.80
CA VAL A 53 -21.63 -11.57 -14.62
C VAL A 53 -22.92 -11.80 -13.82
N GLU A 54 -23.00 -12.87 -13.02
CA GLU A 54 -24.16 -13.14 -12.17
C GLU A 54 -24.31 -12.11 -11.05
N VAL A 55 -23.21 -11.66 -10.44
CA VAL A 55 -23.30 -10.68 -9.36
C VAL A 55 -23.62 -9.28 -9.90
N MET A 56 -23.09 -8.89 -11.07
CA MET A 56 -23.49 -7.65 -11.76
C MET A 56 -24.97 -7.64 -12.16
N GLN A 57 -25.60 -8.80 -12.39
CA GLN A 57 -27.05 -8.91 -12.62
C GLN A 57 -27.89 -8.78 -11.33
N LYS A 58 -27.28 -8.89 -10.15
CA LYS A 58 -27.95 -8.76 -8.84
C LYS A 58 -27.88 -7.34 -8.25
N LEU A 59 -27.04 -6.46 -8.80
CA LEU A 59 -26.93 -5.08 -8.33
C LEU A 59 -28.16 -4.26 -8.71
N THR A 60 -28.68 -3.49 -7.77
CA THR A 60 -29.76 -2.54 -8.04
C THR A 60 -29.23 -1.33 -8.83
N PRO A 61 -30.10 -0.54 -9.50
CA PRO A 61 -29.71 0.74 -10.08
C PRO A 61 -29.10 1.71 -9.06
N GLU A 62 -29.46 1.58 -7.79
CA GLU A 62 -28.93 2.37 -6.67
C GLU A 62 -27.52 1.89 -6.27
N ASP A 63 -27.26 0.59 -6.23
CA ASP A 63 -25.89 0.04 -6.06
C ASP A 63 -24.97 0.45 -7.22
N ILE A 64 -25.48 0.43 -8.47
CA ILE A 64 -24.76 0.88 -9.66
C ILE A 64 -24.50 2.40 -9.62
N ALA A 65 -25.44 3.19 -9.11
CA ALA A 65 -25.25 4.64 -8.94
C ALA A 65 -24.26 4.96 -7.81
N ALA A 66 -24.32 4.24 -6.68
CA ALA A 66 -23.35 4.34 -5.59
C ALA A 66 -21.94 3.91 -6.04
N LEU A 67 -21.82 2.88 -6.89
CA LEU A 67 -20.57 2.51 -7.53
C LEU A 67 -20.01 3.60 -8.45
N LYS A 68 -20.87 4.32 -9.18
CA LYS A 68 -20.48 5.41 -10.09
C LYS A 68 -20.07 6.70 -9.38
N ASN A 69 -20.79 7.05 -8.31
CA ASN A 69 -20.56 8.29 -7.54
C ASN A 69 -19.75 8.05 -6.26
N TYR A 70 -19.25 6.83 -6.07
CA TYR A 70 -18.45 6.36 -4.94
C TYR A 70 -18.89 6.87 -3.56
N THR A 71 -20.20 6.82 -3.35
CA THR A 71 -20.84 7.31 -2.14
C THR A 71 -20.76 6.23 -1.05
N ILE A 72 -20.12 6.58 0.07
CA ILE A 72 -19.87 5.67 1.20
C ILE A 72 -20.78 5.98 2.38
N ALA A 73 -21.13 4.95 3.15
CA ALA A 73 -21.83 5.10 4.41
C ALA A 73 -20.83 5.39 5.54
N CYS A 74 -20.88 6.61 6.08
CA CYS A 74 -20.17 7.03 7.28
C CYS A 74 -21.18 7.24 8.41
N GLY A 75 -21.39 6.19 9.21
CA GLY A 75 -22.48 6.14 10.19
C GLY A 75 -23.84 6.29 9.49
N ASN A 76 -24.58 7.33 9.86
CA ASN A 76 -25.88 7.65 9.27
C ASN A 76 -25.82 8.59 8.05
N GLN A 77 -24.62 8.92 7.55
CA GLN A 77 -24.43 9.83 6.42
C GLN A 77 -23.90 9.11 5.19
N GLN A 78 -24.37 9.55 4.02
CA GLN A 78 -23.83 9.15 2.72
C GLN A 78 -22.90 10.26 2.22
N ILE A 79 -21.64 9.92 1.97
CA ILE A 79 -20.58 10.88 1.61
C ILE A 79 -20.01 10.51 0.24
N ASP A 80 -20.07 11.43 -0.72
CA ASP A 80 -19.25 11.38 -1.93
C ASP A 80 -17.80 11.73 -1.55
N LEU A 81 -16.87 10.80 -1.76
CA LEU A 81 -15.48 10.95 -1.38
C LEU A 81 -14.71 12.03 -2.17
N ALA A 82 -15.19 12.46 -3.33
CA ALA A 82 -14.48 13.40 -4.20
C ALA A 82 -14.20 14.76 -3.52
N GLY A 83 -15.21 15.34 -2.88
CA GLY A 83 -15.06 16.60 -2.13
C GLY A 83 -14.10 16.46 -0.94
N PRO A 84 -14.39 15.59 0.05
CA PRO A 84 -13.57 15.41 1.24
C PRO A 84 -12.11 15.05 0.98
N VAL A 85 -11.84 14.12 0.06
CA VAL A 85 -10.48 13.68 -0.24
C VAL A 85 -9.69 14.79 -0.95
N GLY A 86 -10.33 15.54 -1.86
CA GLY A 86 -9.73 16.72 -2.49
C GLY A 86 -9.44 17.85 -1.49
N GLU A 87 -10.37 18.13 -0.58
CA GLU A 87 -10.18 19.12 0.50
C GLU A 87 -9.03 18.75 1.44
N ILE A 88 -8.91 17.47 1.81
CA ILE A 88 -7.84 16.97 2.68
C ILE A 88 -6.48 17.07 1.98
N ALA A 89 -6.40 16.64 0.72
CA ALA A 89 -5.18 16.76 -0.10
C ALA A 89 -4.74 18.23 -0.22
N ALA A 90 -5.66 19.13 -0.61
CA ALA A 90 -5.38 20.56 -0.72
C ALA A 90 -4.91 21.17 0.62
N SER A 91 -5.49 20.75 1.75
CA SER A 91 -5.05 21.22 3.07
C SER A 91 -3.63 20.75 3.41
N LEU A 92 -3.30 19.48 3.14
CA LEU A 92 -1.97 18.92 3.41
C LEU A 92 -0.89 19.43 2.45
N GLU A 93 -1.26 19.87 1.24
CA GLU A 93 -0.37 20.59 0.33
C GLU A 93 0.03 21.96 0.88
N MET A 94 -0.90 22.70 1.49
CA MET A 94 -0.58 24.00 2.10
C MET A 94 0.45 23.88 3.22
N ASP A 95 0.45 22.78 3.97
CA ASP A 95 1.47 22.48 4.99
C ASP A 95 2.89 22.30 4.40
N SER A 96 3.02 22.09 3.08
CA SER A 96 4.29 21.99 2.34
C SER A 96 5.29 20.96 2.93
N LEU A 97 4.76 19.85 3.46
CA LEU A 97 5.51 18.82 4.18
C LEU A 97 6.57 18.16 3.29
N LEU A 98 7.84 18.51 3.50
CA LEU A 98 8.96 17.95 2.72
C LEU A 98 9.10 16.45 2.95
N TYR A 99 9.34 15.72 1.86
CA TYR A 99 9.42 14.27 1.87
C TYR A 99 10.51 13.77 2.81
N ALA A 100 10.17 12.81 3.68
CA ALA A 100 11.07 12.11 4.59
C ALA A 100 12.01 13.01 5.44
N THR A 101 11.58 14.21 5.82
CA THR A 101 12.30 15.10 6.77
C THR A 101 11.74 15.07 8.18
N GLU A 102 10.47 14.70 8.35
CA GLU A 102 9.73 14.79 9.60
C GLU A 102 8.90 13.51 9.85
N PRO A 103 8.43 13.28 11.09
CA PRO A 103 7.49 12.20 11.37
C PRO A 103 6.27 12.27 10.44
N LEU A 104 5.95 11.13 9.83
CA LEU A 104 4.84 10.99 8.88
C LEU A 104 4.95 11.91 7.65
N SER A 105 6.15 12.16 7.10
CA SER A 105 6.33 12.86 5.81
C SER A 105 6.89 11.99 4.67
N ASP A 106 6.95 10.66 4.83
CA ASP A 106 7.13 9.70 3.73
C ASP A 106 5.78 9.29 3.10
N CYS A 107 5.76 8.42 2.09
CA CYS A 107 4.54 8.09 1.33
C CYS A 107 3.41 7.53 2.19
N SER A 108 3.70 6.52 3.02
CA SER A 108 2.77 5.94 4.00
C SER A 108 2.46 6.89 5.16
N GLY A 109 3.41 7.74 5.55
CA GLY A 109 3.22 8.75 6.58
C GLY A 109 2.24 9.84 6.18
N ILE A 110 2.37 10.35 4.95
CA ILE A 110 1.41 11.30 4.37
C ILE A 110 0.04 10.63 4.24
N PHE A 111 -0.04 9.36 3.86
CA PHE A 111 -1.30 8.62 3.85
C PHE A 111 -1.94 8.55 5.25
N HIS A 112 -1.18 8.25 6.30
CA HIS A 112 -1.66 8.31 7.69
C HIS A 112 -2.22 9.68 8.10
N ARG A 113 -1.70 10.78 7.54
CA ARG A 113 -2.29 12.12 7.73
C ARG A 113 -3.64 12.28 7.01
N VAL A 114 -3.79 11.72 5.81
CA VAL A 114 -5.09 11.65 5.11
C VAL A 114 -6.09 10.82 5.93
N LEU A 115 -5.68 9.65 6.44
CA LEU A 115 -6.54 8.80 7.28
C LEU A 115 -7.00 9.51 8.55
N LYS A 116 -6.10 10.23 9.24
CA LYS A 116 -6.46 11.04 10.40
C LYS A 116 -7.56 12.06 10.07
N ALA A 117 -7.42 12.79 8.96
CA ALA A 117 -8.40 13.78 8.55
C ALA A 117 -9.72 13.15 8.04
N MET A 118 -9.66 11.95 7.45
CA MET A 118 -10.86 11.17 7.10
C MET A 118 -11.60 10.65 8.34
N ASN A 119 -10.88 10.25 9.39
CA ASN A 119 -11.47 9.82 10.66
C ASN A 119 -12.28 10.94 11.34
N GLU A 120 -11.88 12.20 11.19
CA GLU A 120 -12.66 13.36 11.67
C GLU A 120 -14.01 13.53 10.94
N ARG A 121 -14.11 13.01 9.70
CA ARG A 121 -15.33 13.05 8.87
C ARG A 121 -16.15 11.77 8.93
N CYS A 122 -15.52 10.64 9.27
CA CYS A 122 -16.09 9.30 9.23
C CYS A 122 -15.60 8.47 10.44
N PRO A 123 -15.97 8.87 11.68
CA PRO A 123 -15.39 8.33 12.92
C PRO A 123 -15.87 6.91 13.28
N ASP A 124 -16.93 6.43 12.63
CA ASP A 124 -17.46 5.07 12.82
C ASP A 124 -16.68 4.02 12.00
N HIS A 125 -15.79 4.44 11.08
CA HIS A 125 -14.92 3.54 10.35
C HIS A 125 -13.62 3.27 11.12
N THR A 126 -13.16 2.03 11.12
CA THR A 126 -11.88 1.64 11.73
C THR A 126 -10.75 1.87 10.73
N TYR A 127 -9.76 2.68 11.10
CA TYR A 127 -8.56 2.94 10.28
C TYR A 127 -7.33 2.24 10.89
N PRO A 128 -6.30 1.89 10.08
CA PRO A 128 -5.05 1.35 10.59
C PRO A 128 -4.33 2.34 11.51
N ALA A 129 -3.90 1.87 12.69
CA ALA A 129 -3.07 2.65 13.61
C ALA A 129 -1.64 2.84 13.08
N VAL A 130 -1.03 3.97 13.38
CA VAL A 130 0.36 4.30 12.98
C VAL A 130 1.36 3.36 13.64
N GLU A 131 1.05 2.94 14.87
CA GLU A 131 1.88 2.12 15.74
C GLU A 131 2.01 0.68 15.24
N ASP A 132 0.91 0.13 14.69
CA ASP A 132 0.81 -1.26 14.23
C ASP A 132 1.06 -1.40 12.72
N TYR A 133 0.66 -0.41 11.93
CA TYR A 133 0.69 -0.46 10.46
C TYR A 133 1.36 0.78 9.86
N ARG A 134 2.60 1.04 10.28
CA ARG A 134 3.33 2.27 9.94
C ARG A 134 3.63 2.42 8.44
N ASP A 135 4.07 1.34 7.79
CA ASP A 135 4.68 1.43 6.47
C ASP A 135 3.75 0.92 5.34
N THR A 136 4.11 1.22 4.10
CA THR A 136 3.32 0.94 2.89
C THR A 136 2.88 -0.52 2.74
N ARG A 137 3.70 -1.50 3.18
CA ARG A 137 3.34 -2.93 3.13
C ARG A 137 2.51 -3.33 4.34
N ASP A 138 2.75 -2.74 5.51
CA ASP A 138 1.89 -3.01 6.66
C ASP A 138 0.48 -2.44 6.44
N LEU A 139 0.36 -1.28 5.81
CA LEU A 139 -0.93 -0.74 5.35
C LEU A 139 -1.63 -1.67 4.36
N ALA A 140 -0.92 -2.20 3.36
CA ALA A 140 -1.47 -3.21 2.45
C ALA A 140 -1.88 -4.50 3.19
N ARG A 141 -1.11 -4.92 4.20
CA ARG A 141 -1.43 -6.06 5.07
C ARG A 141 -2.74 -5.80 5.83
N TRP A 142 -2.91 -4.63 6.45
CA TRP A 142 -4.15 -4.26 7.13
C TRP A 142 -5.36 -4.37 6.20
N TYR A 143 -5.29 -3.79 5.00
CA TYR A 143 -6.35 -3.91 4.01
C TYR A 143 -6.61 -5.36 3.60
N SER A 144 -5.58 -6.21 3.52
CA SER A 144 -5.77 -7.65 3.27
C SER A 144 -6.41 -8.37 4.46
N GLU A 145 -6.10 -7.99 5.69
CA GLU A 145 -6.70 -8.51 6.92
C GLU A 145 -8.18 -8.06 7.09
N GLN A 146 -8.58 -6.96 6.45
CA GLN A 146 -9.98 -6.49 6.37
C GLN A 146 -10.75 -7.03 5.15
N GLU A 147 -10.14 -7.89 4.32
CA GLU A 147 -10.67 -8.39 3.05
C GLU A 147 -10.96 -7.28 2.00
N GLU A 148 -10.26 -6.14 2.13
CA GLU A 148 -10.46 -4.92 1.32
C GLU A 148 -9.36 -4.67 0.29
N LEU A 149 -8.23 -5.38 0.37
CA LEU A 149 -7.14 -5.30 -0.62
C LEU A 149 -7.47 -6.13 -1.87
N ILE A 150 -7.59 -5.47 -3.02
CA ILE A 150 -7.82 -6.10 -4.33
C ILE A 150 -6.53 -6.06 -5.14
N LEU A 151 -6.11 -7.21 -5.69
CA LEU A 151 -4.92 -7.33 -6.54
C LEU A 151 -5.23 -6.93 -7.98
N ILE A 152 -4.31 -6.19 -8.61
CA ILE A 152 -4.48 -5.59 -9.94
C ILE A 152 -3.54 -6.26 -10.93
N GLN A 153 -4.00 -7.37 -11.52
CA GLN A 153 -3.23 -8.15 -12.49
C GLN A 153 -3.15 -7.47 -13.87
N ASP A 154 -4.15 -6.68 -14.24
CA ASP A 154 -4.17 -5.81 -15.42
C ASP A 154 -4.82 -4.47 -15.06
N ALA A 155 -4.11 -3.37 -15.29
CA ALA A 155 -4.54 -2.01 -14.98
C ALA A 155 -5.68 -1.50 -15.88
N LEU A 156 -5.81 -2.00 -17.12
CA LEU A 156 -6.84 -1.55 -18.06
C LEU A 156 -8.21 -2.13 -17.72
N SER A 157 -8.31 -3.45 -17.53
CA SER A 157 -9.55 -4.09 -17.05
C SER A 157 -9.95 -3.69 -15.63
N SER A 158 -9.00 -3.11 -14.87
CA SER A 158 -9.20 -2.64 -13.49
C SER A 158 -9.51 -1.14 -13.36
N GLU A 159 -9.63 -0.39 -14.46
CA GLU A 159 -9.80 1.08 -14.42
C GLU A 159 -11.01 1.56 -13.61
N ASP A 160 -12.01 0.68 -13.46
CA ASP A 160 -13.19 0.83 -12.63
C ASP A 160 -12.91 1.07 -11.13
N TYR A 161 -11.70 0.77 -10.64
CA TYR A 161 -11.29 1.07 -9.26
C TYR A 161 -10.65 2.45 -9.10
N LEU A 162 -10.29 3.13 -10.20
CA LEU A 162 -9.73 4.49 -10.16
C LEU A 162 -10.86 5.49 -9.91
N LYS A 163 -10.95 5.96 -8.65
CA LYS A 163 -11.98 6.88 -8.15
C LYS A 163 -11.39 7.74 -7.03
N PRO A 164 -11.90 8.96 -6.77
CA PRO A 164 -11.51 9.70 -5.58
C PRO A 164 -11.69 8.88 -4.28
N GLY A 165 -10.68 8.86 -3.43
CA GLY A 165 -10.62 7.98 -2.25
C GLY A 165 -10.19 6.54 -2.52
N ALA A 166 -9.74 6.21 -3.74
CA ALA A 166 -9.01 4.98 -4.02
C ALA A 166 -7.58 5.06 -3.45
N VAL A 167 -7.19 4.09 -2.63
CA VAL A 167 -5.82 3.92 -2.15
C VAL A 167 -5.10 2.98 -3.11
N LEU A 168 -4.07 3.48 -3.80
CA LEU A 168 -3.33 2.71 -4.79
C LEU A 168 -1.97 2.33 -4.23
N PHE A 169 -1.61 1.06 -4.42
CA PHE A 169 -0.30 0.51 -4.06
C PHE A 169 0.48 0.17 -5.33
N TYR A 170 1.75 0.56 -5.36
CA TYR A 170 2.64 0.33 -6.48
C TYR A 170 3.80 -0.58 -6.07
N GLY A 171 4.18 -1.48 -6.98
CA GLY A 171 5.29 -2.40 -6.81
C GLY A 171 6.66 -1.70 -6.84
N GLN A 172 7.72 -2.48 -6.81
CA GLN A 172 9.07 -2.00 -7.04
C GLN A 172 9.22 -1.32 -8.40
N ARG A 173 10.06 -0.31 -8.39
CA ARG A 173 10.49 0.42 -9.58
C ARG A 173 11.17 -0.54 -10.57
N ASP A 174 10.91 -0.34 -11.86
CA ASP A 174 11.52 -1.09 -12.97
C ASP A 174 11.26 -2.63 -12.92
N SER A 175 10.25 -3.05 -12.15
CA SER A 175 9.81 -4.45 -12.01
C SER A 175 8.47 -4.67 -12.68
N VAL A 176 8.29 -5.84 -13.30
CA VAL A 176 7.03 -6.24 -13.97
C VAL A 176 6.37 -7.34 -13.15
N TYR A 177 5.13 -7.12 -12.76
CA TYR A 177 4.36 -8.00 -11.90
C TYR A 177 3.30 -8.76 -12.71
N THR A 178 3.34 -10.09 -12.65
CA THR A 178 2.39 -10.99 -13.34
C THR A 178 2.10 -12.21 -12.47
N ASN A 179 0.82 -12.54 -12.24
CA ASN A 179 0.38 -13.71 -11.47
C ASN A 179 0.89 -13.73 -10.01
N PHE A 180 1.03 -12.55 -9.41
CA PHE A 180 1.50 -12.37 -8.04
C PHE A 180 0.37 -12.55 -7.02
N GLY A 181 0.73 -12.93 -5.79
CA GLY A 181 -0.17 -13.01 -4.63
C GLY A 181 0.12 -11.95 -3.57
N VAL A 182 -0.75 -11.85 -2.56
CA VAL A 182 -0.58 -10.92 -1.42
C VAL A 182 0.76 -11.14 -0.71
N GLU A 183 1.13 -12.39 -0.42
CA GLU A 183 2.38 -12.71 0.28
C GLU A 183 3.64 -12.19 -0.43
N GLU A 184 3.63 -12.16 -1.76
CA GLU A 184 4.70 -11.63 -2.60
C GLU A 184 4.74 -10.09 -2.54
N LEU A 185 3.58 -9.44 -2.65
CA LEU A 185 3.45 -7.98 -2.53
C LEU A 185 3.84 -7.45 -1.14
N LEU A 186 3.72 -8.27 -0.10
CA LEU A 186 4.15 -7.92 1.25
C LEU A 186 5.65 -8.15 1.51
N GLN A 187 6.40 -8.75 0.57
CA GLN A 187 7.84 -8.95 0.73
C GLN A 187 8.63 -7.62 0.62
N PRO A 188 9.53 -7.32 1.58
CA PRO A 188 10.42 -6.17 1.47
C PRO A 188 11.31 -6.24 0.22
N LYS A 189 11.49 -5.11 -0.46
CA LYS A 189 12.37 -4.92 -1.65
C LYS A 189 11.96 -5.69 -2.92
N THR A 190 10.90 -6.49 -2.90
CA THR A 190 10.37 -7.18 -4.09
C THR A 190 8.88 -6.97 -4.30
N GLY A 191 8.12 -6.66 -3.24
CA GLY A 191 6.70 -6.31 -3.30
C GLY A 191 6.43 -4.81 -3.41
N ILE A 192 5.38 -4.36 -2.75
CA ILE A 192 4.92 -2.96 -2.71
C ILE A 192 6.02 -2.02 -2.20
N ASN A 193 6.26 -0.95 -2.95
CA ASN A 193 7.27 0.07 -2.67
C ASN A 193 6.65 1.43 -2.33
N HIS A 194 5.52 1.77 -2.96
CA HIS A 194 4.94 3.11 -2.92
C HIS A 194 3.41 3.08 -2.84
N MET A 195 2.80 4.20 -2.43
CA MET A 195 1.35 4.36 -2.42
C MET A 195 0.90 5.82 -2.58
N GLY A 196 -0.40 6.01 -2.79
CA GLY A 196 -1.06 7.31 -2.72
C GLY A 196 -2.59 7.18 -2.68
N VAL A 197 -3.28 8.31 -2.59
CA VAL A 197 -4.75 8.38 -2.66
C VAL A 197 -5.17 9.15 -3.90
N VAL A 198 -6.06 8.57 -4.69
CA VAL A 198 -6.64 9.25 -5.85
C VAL A 198 -7.52 10.39 -5.37
N VAL A 199 -7.33 11.59 -5.91
CA VAL A 199 -8.13 12.80 -5.59
C VAL A 199 -9.08 13.19 -6.72
N ALA A 200 -8.71 12.91 -7.97
CA ALA A 200 -9.52 13.18 -9.15
C ALA A 200 -9.26 12.14 -10.25
N VAL A 201 -10.24 11.94 -11.14
CA VAL A 201 -10.17 10.98 -12.25
C VAL A 201 -10.76 11.62 -13.49
N HIS A 202 -10.00 11.56 -14.58
CA HIS A 202 -10.33 12.18 -15.85
C HIS A 202 -10.71 11.10 -16.86
N LYS A 203 -11.85 11.29 -17.51
CA LYS A 203 -12.43 10.34 -18.47
C LYS A 203 -12.59 10.97 -19.85
N ASN A 204 -12.50 10.15 -20.90
CA ASN A 204 -12.81 10.57 -22.26
C ASN A 204 -14.33 10.55 -22.54
N GLU A 205 -14.73 10.96 -23.74
CA GLU A 205 -16.14 10.96 -24.19
C GLU A 205 -16.80 9.57 -24.18
N ALA A 206 -16.00 8.49 -24.28
CA ALA A 206 -16.47 7.10 -24.17
C ALA A 206 -16.63 6.63 -22.70
N GLY A 207 -16.22 7.43 -21.72
CA GLY A 207 -16.28 7.10 -20.29
C GLY A 207 -15.10 6.29 -19.75
N GLU A 208 -14.11 5.99 -20.59
CA GLU A 208 -12.84 5.36 -20.20
C GLU A 208 -11.99 6.34 -19.39
N VAL A 209 -11.29 5.86 -18.37
CA VAL A 209 -10.27 6.62 -17.64
C VAL A 209 -9.08 6.86 -18.57
N VAL A 210 -8.69 8.13 -18.72
CA VAL A 210 -7.49 8.52 -19.47
C VAL A 210 -6.35 8.94 -18.54
N GLN A 211 -6.67 9.44 -17.34
CA GLN A 211 -5.74 9.98 -16.37
C GLN A 211 -6.37 9.99 -14.98
N TYR A 212 -5.56 9.94 -13.93
CA TYR A 212 -5.98 10.28 -12.57
C TYR A 212 -4.95 11.17 -11.88
N GLU A 213 -5.40 11.79 -10.78
CA GLU A 213 -4.59 12.62 -9.90
C GLU A 213 -4.41 11.92 -8.56
N LEU A 214 -3.18 11.88 -8.06
CA LEU A 214 -2.77 11.10 -6.89
C LEU A 214 -2.08 12.01 -5.86
N PHE A 215 -2.67 12.15 -4.68
CA PHE A 215 -2.01 12.81 -3.55
C PHE A 215 -1.15 11.81 -2.77
N HIS A 216 0.14 12.14 -2.60
CA HIS A 216 1.09 11.33 -1.86
C HIS A 216 2.32 12.11 -1.38
N GLY A 217 3.05 11.55 -0.43
CA GLY A 217 4.46 11.95 -0.19
C GLY A 217 5.35 11.32 -1.26
N HIS A 218 6.10 12.10 -2.03
CA HIS A 218 6.91 11.60 -3.15
C HIS A 218 8.23 12.36 -3.35
N GLY A 219 9.02 11.91 -4.32
CA GLY A 219 10.24 12.61 -4.75
C GLY A 219 11.47 12.24 -3.92
N SER A 220 12.32 13.23 -3.65
CA SER A 220 13.59 13.04 -2.93
C SER A 220 13.52 13.61 -1.51
N PRO A 221 14.13 12.94 -0.51
CA PRO A 221 14.17 13.44 0.86
C PRO A 221 14.64 14.90 0.95
N GLY A 222 13.85 15.73 1.63
CA GLY A 222 14.13 17.16 1.84
C GLY A 222 14.10 18.04 0.59
N ARG A 223 13.51 17.59 -0.53
CA ARG A 223 13.42 18.39 -1.78
C ARG A 223 12.01 18.64 -2.26
N THR A 224 11.14 17.64 -2.15
CA THR A 224 9.80 17.65 -2.74
C THR A 224 8.78 17.65 -1.60
N PRO A 225 7.84 18.61 -1.55
CA PRO A 225 6.72 18.51 -0.61
C PRO A 225 5.76 17.40 -1.04
N ALA A 226 5.00 16.86 -0.10
CA ALA A 226 3.83 16.05 -0.42
C ALA A 226 2.87 16.84 -1.31
N SER A 227 2.42 16.23 -2.41
CA SER A 227 1.55 16.91 -3.38
C SER A 227 0.75 15.93 -4.21
N THR A 228 -0.26 16.48 -4.88
CA THR A 228 -1.00 15.85 -5.96
C THR A 228 -0.12 15.79 -7.21
N THR A 229 -0.10 14.64 -7.85
CA THR A 229 0.59 14.40 -9.12
C THR A 229 -0.41 13.90 -10.16
N ASN A 230 -0.21 14.28 -11.42
CA ASN A 230 -1.19 14.05 -12.50
C ASN A 230 -0.60 13.35 -13.73
N TYR A 231 0.57 12.73 -13.62
CA TYR A 231 1.25 12.04 -14.73
C TYR A 231 0.87 10.56 -14.87
N HIS A 232 -0.22 10.12 -14.22
CA HIS A 232 -0.70 8.74 -14.25
C HIS A 232 -1.71 8.56 -15.38
N LEU A 233 -1.28 7.97 -16.50
CA LEU A 233 -2.03 7.98 -17.76
C LEU A 233 -2.38 6.57 -18.26
N ARG A 234 -3.51 6.45 -18.97
CA ARG A 234 -3.90 5.25 -19.75
C ARG A 234 -2.89 4.95 -20.85
N VAL A 235 -2.37 6.01 -21.47
CA VAL A 235 -1.28 5.96 -22.45
C VAL A 235 -0.09 6.71 -21.84
N PRO A 236 0.91 6.01 -21.27
CA PRO A 236 2.03 6.64 -20.60
C PRO A 236 2.87 7.53 -21.53
N THR A 237 3.49 8.57 -20.97
CA THR A 237 4.36 9.49 -21.74
C THR A 237 5.65 8.86 -22.24
N ARG A 238 6.00 7.65 -21.73
CA ARG A 238 7.17 6.88 -22.14
C ARG A 238 6.83 5.40 -22.29
N PRO A 239 7.37 4.67 -23.29
CA PRO A 239 7.03 3.26 -23.52
C PRO A 239 7.39 2.33 -22.37
N GLU A 240 8.39 2.68 -21.54
CA GLU A 240 8.84 1.87 -20.40
C GLU A 240 8.02 2.08 -19.11
N TYR A 241 7.08 3.04 -19.09
CA TYR A 241 6.21 3.27 -17.94
C TYR A 241 4.98 2.36 -18.02
N PRO A 242 4.57 1.69 -16.93
CA PRO A 242 3.34 0.91 -16.92
C PRO A 242 2.10 1.81 -17.05
N VAL A 243 1.06 1.29 -17.71
CA VAL A 243 -0.27 1.92 -17.78
C VAL A 243 -0.77 2.23 -16.37
N PHE A 244 -1.27 3.45 -16.17
CA PHE A 244 -1.74 3.94 -14.85
C PHE A 244 -0.70 3.85 -13.72
N GLY A 245 0.60 3.69 -14.03
CA GLY A 245 1.66 3.56 -13.03
C GLY A 245 2.09 4.86 -12.34
N ASN A 246 2.95 4.72 -11.34
CA ASN A 246 3.69 5.82 -10.73
C ASN A 246 5.11 5.89 -11.31
N GLY A 247 5.25 6.56 -12.46
CA GLY A 247 6.52 6.58 -13.20
C GLY A 247 6.91 5.19 -13.69
N HIS A 248 7.88 4.55 -13.04
CA HIS A 248 8.34 3.18 -13.35
C HIS A 248 7.79 2.12 -12.38
N GLU A 249 6.86 2.47 -11.50
CA GLU A 249 6.25 1.55 -10.53
C GLU A 249 4.86 1.12 -11.03
N GLN A 250 4.66 -0.18 -11.22
CA GLN A 250 3.38 -0.75 -11.66
C GLN A 250 2.34 -0.65 -10.55
N TRP A 251 1.10 -0.27 -10.89
CA TRP A 251 -0.04 -0.39 -9.98
C TRP A 251 -0.38 -1.87 -9.78
N VAL A 252 -0.27 -2.37 -8.54
CA VAL A 252 -0.36 -3.80 -8.21
C VAL A 252 -1.49 -4.15 -7.25
N ALA A 253 -1.97 -3.18 -6.45
CA ALA A 253 -3.13 -3.38 -5.59
C ALA A 253 -3.90 -2.08 -5.38
N PHE A 254 -5.17 -2.23 -5.00
CA PHE A 254 -6.10 -1.16 -4.65
C PHE A 254 -6.80 -1.50 -3.33
N ALA A 255 -7.15 -0.48 -2.56
CA ALA A 255 -8.12 -0.59 -1.48
C ALA A 255 -8.97 0.70 -1.39
N PRO A 256 -10.19 0.66 -0.84
CA PRO A 256 -10.97 1.87 -0.58
C PRO A 256 -10.44 2.60 0.68
N ILE A 257 -10.47 3.93 0.72
CA ILE A 257 -10.06 4.69 1.92
C ILE A 257 -11.04 4.53 3.11
N VAL A 258 -12.29 4.13 2.82
CA VAL A 258 -13.31 3.72 3.80
C VAL A 258 -14.03 2.48 3.25
N LYS A 259 -14.28 1.48 4.10
CA LYS A 259 -14.91 0.21 3.75
C LYS A 259 -16.15 0.38 2.85
N LEU A 260 -16.15 -0.32 1.72
CA LEU A 260 -17.33 -0.41 0.85
C LEU A 260 -18.41 -1.30 1.49
N PRO A 261 -19.71 -1.02 1.23
CA PRO A 261 -20.79 -1.96 1.57
C PRO A 261 -20.48 -3.36 1.01
N GLU A 262 -20.61 -4.40 1.83
CA GLU A 262 -20.18 -5.78 1.52
C GLU A 262 -20.71 -6.30 0.18
N LYS A 263 -21.95 -5.93 -0.18
CA LYS A 263 -22.60 -6.25 -1.47
C LYS A 263 -21.79 -5.84 -2.71
N LEU A 264 -20.90 -4.85 -2.59
CA LEU A 264 -20.07 -4.34 -3.68
C LEU A 264 -18.71 -5.06 -3.79
N VAL A 265 -18.29 -5.79 -2.75
CA VAL A 265 -17.00 -6.49 -2.69
C VAL A 265 -17.11 -7.90 -3.28
N THR A 266 -18.18 -8.63 -2.95
CA THR A 266 -18.49 -9.99 -3.46
C THR A 266 -18.75 -10.08 -4.97
N VAL A 267 -18.72 -8.97 -5.70
CA VAL A 267 -18.94 -8.91 -7.15
C VAL A 267 -17.69 -9.27 -7.96
N LYS A 268 -16.49 -9.12 -7.39
CA LYS A 268 -15.23 -9.00 -8.16
C LYS A 268 -14.04 -9.88 -7.71
N GLN A 269 -14.24 -10.83 -6.78
CA GLN A 269 -13.22 -11.82 -6.36
C GLN A 269 -13.52 -13.21 -6.91
#